data_AF-A0A1E9IJJ1-F1
#
_entry.id   AF-A0A1E9IJJ1-F1
#
_cell.length_a   1.000
_cell.length_b   1.000
_cell.length_c   1.000
_cell.angle_alpha   90.00
_cell.angle_beta   90.00
_cell.angle_gamma   90.00
#
_symmetry.space_group_name_H-M   'P 1'
#
loop_
_entity.id
_entity.type
_entity.pdbx_description
1 polymer ?
#
loop_
_entity_poly.entity_id
_entity_poly.type
_entity_poly.pdbx_seq_one_letter_code
_entity_poly.pdbx_strand_id
1 'polypeptide(L)'
;MIKDFSDLESLESELEKLEIKDDFSKNLEDYFIKLIEVNKELNSLRNEIRKDKLKEFTVEEKDDFRERLRKTYKKQDDLIEHTEEPSLSLEEKEKFYRNQNYIKVLSVKLDNQILIGRIVNKVQREEARRIDIKNEELKDKTETFKLNIEKTYEEIKKENSQSKESILTISSLVFTAFTLIQLNFSAFQNSKDYYVLDRIILFSGINLFLLLGIYCILSMIKSFVDIKTSNDKEGKLFGKIIIISFLLAAIFGFSLFQKGKSENLYKNTNIMIEKIEKENKELREKISSLEIQVTNYKKQHFLLENDFLNYKEEMLKKDDDKK
;
A
#
# COMPACT_ATOMS: atom_id res chain seq x y z
N MET A 1 14.62 -125.24 41.04
CA MET A 1 13.45 -124.37 40.83
C MET A 1 13.97 -123.03 40.36
N ILE A 2 14.05 -122.87 39.05
CA ILE A 2 14.59 -121.68 38.38
C ILE A 2 13.43 -120.69 38.34
N LYS A 3 13.64 -119.51 38.95
CA LYS A 3 12.71 -118.38 38.93
C LYS A 3 12.57 -117.90 37.49
N ASP A 4 11.32 -117.72 37.08
CA ASP A 4 10.92 -117.23 35.77
C ASP A 4 11.62 -115.91 35.43
N PHE A 5 12.27 -115.90 34.26
CA PHE A 5 12.88 -114.74 33.63
C PHE A 5 11.85 -113.90 32.83
N SER A 6 10.54 -114.20 32.95
CA SER A 6 9.47 -113.52 32.19
C SER A 6 9.17 -112.09 32.65
N ASP A 7 9.48 -111.76 33.90
CA ASP A 7 9.17 -110.45 34.48
C ASP A 7 10.24 -109.39 34.14
N LEU A 8 11.44 -109.80 33.74
CA LEU A 8 12.52 -108.89 33.32
C LEU A 8 12.32 -108.42 31.88
N GLU A 9 11.87 -109.28 30.97
CA GLU A 9 11.52 -108.90 29.60
C GLU A 9 10.28 -107.99 29.54
N SER A 10 9.32 -108.13 30.48
CA SER A 10 8.17 -107.22 30.53
C SER A 10 8.55 -105.84 31.09
N LEU A 11 9.46 -105.78 32.06
CA LEU A 11 9.99 -104.53 32.61
C LEU A 11 10.94 -103.83 31.64
N GLU A 12 11.79 -104.55 30.91
CA GLU A 12 12.58 -103.99 29.81
C GLU A 12 11.68 -103.51 28.68
N SER A 13 10.61 -104.25 28.33
CA SER A 13 9.61 -103.82 27.33
C SER A 13 8.80 -102.59 27.76
N GLU A 14 8.51 -102.42 29.06
CA GLU A 14 7.87 -101.21 29.60
C GLU A 14 8.84 -100.04 29.75
N LEU A 15 10.13 -100.29 30.04
CA LEU A 15 11.19 -99.27 30.03
C LEU A 15 11.52 -98.80 28.60
N GLU A 16 11.52 -99.69 27.61
CA GLU A 16 11.69 -99.36 26.19
C GLU A 16 10.48 -98.58 25.62
N LYS A 17 9.29 -98.75 26.22
CA LYS A 17 8.10 -97.91 25.93
C LYS A 17 8.11 -96.57 26.69
N LEU A 18 8.96 -96.42 27.70
CA LEU A 18 9.18 -95.17 28.45
C LEU A 18 10.33 -94.32 27.90
N GLU A 19 11.09 -94.81 26.92
CA GLU A 19 11.76 -93.94 25.96
C GLU A 19 10.69 -93.25 25.14
N ILE A 20 10.24 -92.10 25.65
CA ILE A 20 9.53 -91.14 24.85
C ILE A 20 10.48 -90.79 23.69
N LYS A 21 10.28 -91.42 22.53
CA LYS A 21 10.73 -90.92 21.23
C LYS A 21 9.94 -89.64 20.96
N ASP A 22 10.21 -88.62 21.77
CA ASP A 22 9.54 -87.34 21.70
C ASP A 22 10.23 -86.58 20.57
N ASP A 23 9.67 -86.69 19.36
CA ASP A 23 10.00 -85.79 18.24
C ASP A 23 9.95 -84.32 18.70
N PHE A 24 9.10 -84.01 19.70
CA PHE A 24 9.04 -82.70 20.33
C PHE A 24 10.28 -82.33 21.17
N SER A 25 10.87 -83.27 21.93
CA SER A 25 12.10 -83.01 22.71
C SER A 25 13.32 -82.78 21.82
N LYS A 26 13.39 -83.46 20.66
CA LYS A 26 14.39 -83.14 19.61
C LYS A 26 14.11 -81.80 18.92
N ASN A 27 12.84 -81.47 18.69
CA ASN A 27 12.44 -80.17 18.13
C ASN A 27 12.74 -79.00 19.08
N LEU A 28 12.65 -79.17 20.40
CA LEU A 28 12.96 -78.11 21.37
C LEU A 28 14.40 -77.60 21.29
N GLU A 29 15.36 -78.47 20.96
CA GLU A 29 16.76 -78.09 20.81
C GLU A 29 16.99 -77.31 19.50
N ASP A 30 16.31 -77.69 18.42
CA ASP A 30 16.29 -76.93 17.16
C ASP A 30 15.62 -75.55 17.32
N TYR A 31 14.49 -75.49 18.05
CA TYR A 31 13.84 -74.22 18.41
C TYR A 31 14.76 -73.32 19.25
N PHE A 32 15.47 -73.89 20.21
CA PHE A 32 16.43 -73.15 21.03
C PHE A 32 17.55 -72.53 20.19
N ILE A 33 18.10 -73.28 19.22
CA ILE A 33 19.13 -72.78 18.30
C ILE A 33 18.58 -71.61 17.46
N LYS A 34 17.38 -71.77 16.87
CA LYS A 34 16.74 -70.70 16.07
C LYS A 34 16.44 -69.45 16.89
N LEU A 35 15.98 -69.61 18.14
CA LEU A 35 15.74 -68.48 19.04
C LEU A 35 17.03 -67.76 19.45
N ILE A 36 18.15 -68.48 19.59
CA ILE A 36 19.48 -67.87 19.81
C ILE A 36 19.91 -67.06 18.58
N GLU A 37 19.65 -67.54 17.37
CA GLU A 37 19.95 -66.78 16.15
C GLU A 37 19.16 -65.47 16.10
N VAL A 38 17.86 -65.53 16.41
CA VAL A 38 17.03 -64.33 16.53
C VAL A 38 17.56 -63.39 17.62
N ASN A 39 18.02 -63.93 18.76
CA ASN A 39 18.63 -63.13 19.82
C ASN A 39 19.90 -62.40 19.35
N LYS A 40 20.74 -63.06 18.56
CA LYS A 40 21.95 -62.45 17.96
C LYS A 40 21.59 -61.33 17.00
N GLU A 41 20.61 -61.55 16.11
CA GLU A 41 20.10 -60.52 15.19
C GLU A 41 19.55 -59.31 15.96
N LEU A 42 18.73 -59.54 16.99
CA LEU A 42 18.17 -58.48 17.84
C LEU A 42 19.26 -57.70 18.59
N ASN A 43 20.29 -58.37 19.09
CA ASN A 43 21.42 -57.71 19.73
C ASN A 43 22.26 -56.89 18.74
N SER A 44 22.40 -57.34 17.49
CA SER A 44 23.01 -56.53 16.42
C SER A 44 22.20 -55.25 16.19
N LEU A 45 20.89 -55.37 15.96
CA LEU A 45 19.98 -54.24 15.78
C LEU A 45 20.04 -53.27 16.97
N ARG A 46 20.04 -53.79 18.20
CA ARG A 46 20.19 -52.99 19.43
C ARG A 46 21.52 -52.22 19.47
N ASN A 47 22.61 -52.84 19.05
CA ASN A 47 23.94 -52.23 19.06
C ASN A 47 24.08 -51.13 18.01
N GLU A 48 23.48 -51.31 16.83
CA GLU A 48 23.42 -50.29 15.78
C GLU A 48 22.76 -48.99 16.30
N ILE A 49 21.68 -49.12 17.07
CA ILE A 49 20.95 -47.98 17.63
C ILE A 49 21.40 -47.61 19.04
N ARG A 50 22.54 -48.12 19.54
CA ARG A 50 23.00 -47.86 20.91
C ARG A 50 23.27 -46.36 21.11
N LYS A 51 23.01 -45.85 22.33
CA LYS A 51 23.05 -44.41 22.65
C LYS A 51 22.10 -43.61 21.74
N ASP A 52 22.61 -42.65 20.98
CA ASP A 52 21.80 -41.74 20.16
C ASP A 52 22.02 -41.91 18.65
N LYS A 53 22.71 -42.98 18.23
CA LYS A 53 23.05 -43.22 16.81
C LYS A 53 21.85 -43.24 15.87
N LEU A 54 20.67 -43.65 16.36
CA LEU A 54 19.43 -43.63 15.57
C LEU A 54 19.05 -42.21 15.11
N LYS A 55 19.53 -41.16 15.78
CA LYS A 55 19.32 -39.76 15.37
C LYS A 55 20.08 -39.42 14.10
N GLU A 56 21.28 -39.99 13.97
CA GLU A 56 22.26 -39.73 12.92
C GLU A 56 21.90 -40.45 11.61
N PHE A 57 21.02 -41.45 11.67
CA PHE A 57 20.56 -42.16 10.48
C PHE A 57 19.81 -41.22 9.52
N THR A 58 20.14 -41.37 8.25
CA THR A 58 19.38 -40.86 7.10
C THR A 58 17.98 -41.50 7.03
N VAL A 59 17.13 -40.99 6.14
CA VAL A 59 15.78 -41.56 5.95
C VAL A 59 15.86 -43.01 5.48
N GLU A 60 16.72 -43.28 4.49
CA GLU A 60 16.91 -44.61 3.91
C GLU A 60 17.46 -45.62 4.92
N GLU A 61 18.45 -45.23 5.73
CA GLU A 61 19.01 -46.09 6.79
C GLU A 61 17.98 -46.45 7.87
N LYS A 62 17.05 -45.53 8.16
CA LYS A 62 15.95 -45.81 9.11
C LYS A 62 14.94 -46.79 8.56
N ASP A 63 14.61 -46.67 7.28
CA ASP A 63 13.66 -47.58 6.63
C ASP A 63 14.25 -48.98 6.49
N ASP A 64 15.53 -49.10 6.11
CA ASP A 64 16.25 -50.39 6.12
C ASP A 64 16.29 -51.00 7.53
N PHE A 65 16.63 -50.20 8.55
CA PHE A 65 16.64 -50.67 9.94
C PHE A 65 15.26 -51.18 10.39
N ARG A 66 14.17 -50.46 10.07
CA ARG A 66 12.81 -50.88 10.39
C ARG A 66 12.43 -52.17 9.68
N GLU A 67 12.83 -52.33 8.42
CA GLU A 67 12.54 -53.54 7.66
C GLU A 67 13.28 -54.76 8.24
N ARG A 68 14.56 -54.59 8.61
CA ARG A 68 15.32 -55.64 9.31
C ARG A 68 14.70 -56.00 10.66
N LEU A 69 14.31 -54.99 11.46
CA LEU A 69 13.60 -55.22 12.73
C LEU A 69 12.29 -55.97 12.53
N ARG A 70 11.49 -55.62 11.52
CA ARG A 70 10.22 -56.28 11.21
C ARG A 70 10.43 -57.73 10.79
N LYS A 71 11.46 -58.01 9.98
CA LYS A 71 11.82 -59.38 9.57
C LYS A 71 12.24 -60.22 10.77
N THR A 72 13.12 -59.71 11.63
CA THR A 72 13.56 -60.43 12.84
C THR A 72 12.44 -60.61 13.87
N TYR A 73 11.55 -59.62 14.03
CA TYR A 73 10.33 -59.77 14.82
C TYR A 73 9.43 -60.89 14.29
N LYS A 74 9.18 -60.92 12.98
CA LYS A 74 8.35 -61.97 12.36
C LYS A 74 8.94 -63.37 12.58
N LYS A 75 10.26 -63.54 12.42
CA LYS A 75 10.95 -64.80 12.74
C LYS A 75 10.70 -65.23 14.20
N GLN A 76 10.73 -64.28 15.14
CA GLN A 76 10.42 -64.58 16.55
C GLN A 76 8.97 -65.03 16.71
N ASP A 77 8.03 -64.34 16.07
CA ASP A 77 6.59 -64.60 16.18
C ASP A 77 6.21 -65.97 15.59
N ASP A 78 6.73 -66.30 14.40
CA ASP A 78 6.54 -67.60 13.74
C ASP A 78 7.08 -68.76 14.63
N LEU A 79 8.19 -68.56 15.33
CA LEU A 79 8.75 -69.54 16.28
C LEU A 79 7.92 -69.65 17.57
N ILE A 80 7.19 -68.60 17.94
CA ILE A 80 6.32 -68.58 19.12
C ILE A 80 5.02 -69.34 18.85
N GLU A 81 4.43 -69.18 17.67
CA GLU A 81 3.19 -69.85 17.26
C GLU A 81 3.38 -71.38 17.15
N HIS A 82 4.58 -71.83 16.77
CA HIS A 82 4.92 -73.26 16.70
C HIS A 82 5.42 -73.89 18.02
N THR A 83 5.44 -73.13 19.13
CA THR A 83 5.79 -73.61 20.47
C THR A 83 4.60 -73.60 21.44
N GLU A 84 3.37 -73.54 20.93
CA GLU A 84 2.15 -73.64 21.72
C GLU A 84 2.12 -74.93 22.55
N GLU A 85 1.57 -74.83 23.77
CA GLU A 85 1.49 -75.93 24.73
C GLU A 85 0.88 -77.17 24.07
N PRO A 86 1.58 -78.32 24.05
CA PRO A 86 0.98 -79.53 23.57
C PRO A 86 -0.20 -79.90 24.48
N SER A 87 -1.25 -80.48 23.90
CA SER A 87 -2.45 -80.93 24.62
C SER A 87 -2.12 -82.19 25.45
N LEU A 88 -1.33 -82.01 26.50
CA LEU A 88 -0.85 -83.06 27.41
C LEU A 88 -1.77 -83.21 28.63
N SER A 89 -1.82 -84.41 29.19
CA SER A 89 -2.48 -84.67 30.48
C SER A 89 -1.76 -83.98 31.64
N LEU A 90 -2.40 -83.87 32.82
CA LEU A 90 -1.87 -83.10 33.97
C LEU A 90 -0.49 -83.61 34.44
N GLU A 91 -0.28 -84.93 34.46
CA GLU A 91 0.98 -85.57 34.89
C GLU A 91 2.10 -85.40 33.85
N GLU A 92 1.76 -85.46 32.56
CA GLU A 92 2.71 -85.22 31.46
C GLU A 92 3.12 -83.74 31.40
N LYS A 93 2.20 -82.82 31.69
CA LYS A 93 2.50 -81.39 31.83
C LYS A 93 3.51 -81.14 32.94
N GLU A 94 3.35 -81.75 34.11
CA GLU A 94 4.33 -81.58 35.20
C GLU A 94 5.73 -82.08 34.84
N LYS A 95 5.83 -83.18 34.09
CA LYS A 95 7.10 -83.73 33.60
C LYS A 95 7.71 -82.85 32.50
N PHE A 96 6.87 -82.33 31.61
CA PHE A 96 7.25 -81.41 30.54
C PHE A 96 7.76 -80.06 31.07
N TYR A 97 7.11 -79.46 32.06
CA TYR A 97 7.56 -78.21 32.67
C TYR A 97 8.87 -78.32 33.45
N ARG A 98 9.24 -79.53 33.89
CA ARG A 98 10.55 -79.81 34.50
C ARG A 98 11.64 -80.07 33.46
N ASN A 99 11.33 -80.11 32.17
CA ASN A 99 12.32 -80.27 31.10
C ASN A 99 13.21 -79.02 31.00
N GLN A 100 14.51 -79.20 31.22
CA GLN A 100 15.49 -78.12 31.17
C GLN A 100 15.55 -77.41 29.80
N ASN A 101 15.31 -78.13 28.69
CA ASN A 101 15.33 -77.55 27.35
C ASN A 101 14.12 -76.65 27.11
N TYR A 102 12.96 -76.99 27.66
CA TYR A 102 11.77 -76.13 27.60
C TYR A 102 11.97 -74.82 28.37
N ILE A 103 12.56 -74.88 29.57
CA ILE A 103 12.91 -73.68 30.37
C ILE A 103 13.90 -72.78 29.61
N LYS A 104 14.91 -73.36 28.95
CA LYS A 104 15.87 -72.61 28.11
C LYS A 104 15.19 -71.88 26.95
N VAL A 105 14.28 -72.55 26.24
CA VAL A 105 13.48 -71.97 25.14
C VAL A 105 12.65 -70.79 25.65
N LEU A 106 11.93 -70.97 26.77
CA LEU A 106 11.15 -69.90 27.40
C LEU A 106 12.00 -68.69 27.81
N SER A 107 13.18 -68.94 28.38
CA SER A 107 14.11 -67.88 28.79
C SER A 107 14.55 -67.03 27.60
N VAL A 108 14.99 -67.65 26.50
CA VAL A 108 15.45 -66.91 25.31
C VAL A 108 14.29 -66.21 24.61
N LYS A 109 13.09 -66.80 24.59
CA LYS A 109 11.87 -66.17 24.09
C LYS A 109 11.55 -64.88 24.85
N LEU A 110 11.62 -64.91 26.17
CA LEU A 110 11.41 -63.73 27.01
C LEU A 110 12.49 -62.67 26.75
N ASP A 111 13.75 -63.07 26.66
CA ASP A 111 14.86 -62.15 26.35
C ASP A 111 14.69 -61.47 25.00
N ASN A 112 14.28 -62.21 23.97
CA ASN A 112 14.00 -61.69 22.64
C ASN A 112 12.85 -60.68 22.67
N GLN A 113 11.75 -60.98 23.37
CA GLN A 113 10.62 -60.05 23.54
C GLN A 113 11.04 -58.76 24.27
N ILE A 114 11.86 -58.87 25.32
CA ILE A 114 12.41 -57.70 26.03
C ILE A 114 13.30 -56.86 25.09
N LEU A 115 14.14 -57.50 24.27
CA LEU A 115 15.00 -56.81 23.30
C LEU A 115 14.18 -56.07 22.24
N ILE A 116 13.17 -56.73 21.66
CA ILE A 116 12.22 -56.14 20.71
C ILE A 116 11.57 -54.91 21.34
N GLY A 117 10.97 -55.04 22.54
CA GLY A 117 10.30 -53.94 23.22
C GLY A 117 11.23 -52.75 23.48
N ARG A 118 12.49 -53.00 23.82
CA ARG A 118 13.51 -51.94 24.00
C ARG A 118 13.85 -51.24 22.69
N ILE A 119 14.01 -51.98 21.59
CA ILE A 119 14.33 -51.43 20.28
C ILE A 119 13.16 -50.60 19.76
N VAL A 120 11.94 -51.14 19.79
CA VAL A 120 10.73 -50.47 19.29
C VAL A 120 10.46 -49.18 20.05
N ASN A 121 10.52 -49.19 21.38
CA ASN A 121 10.33 -47.99 22.20
C ASN A 121 11.32 -46.88 21.83
N LYS A 122 12.55 -47.25 21.47
CA LYS A 122 13.58 -46.29 21.09
C LYS A 122 13.33 -45.67 19.72
N VAL A 123 12.87 -46.49 18.77
CA VAL A 123 12.45 -46.04 17.44
C VAL A 123 11.27 -45.08 17.55
N GLN A 124 10.24 -45.44 18.29
CA GLN A 124 9.04 -44.62 18.47
C GLN A 124 9.34 -43.26 19.14
N ARG A 125 10.20 -43.22 20.16
CA ARG A 125 10.61 -41.96 20.81
C ARG A 125 11.32 -41.01 19.86
N GLU A 126 12.16 -41.55 18.97
CA GLU A 126 12.88 -40.74 18.00
C GLU A 126 11.97 -40.22 16.89
N GLU A 127 10.99 -41.02 16.47
CA GLU A 127 9.95 -40.57 15.51
C GLU A 127 9.10 -39.45 16.08
N ALA A 128 8.61 -39.60 17.32
CA ALA A 128 7.84 -38.56 18.00
C ALA A 128 8.63 -37.24 18.09
N ARG A 129 9.90 -37.31 18.51
CA ARG A 129 10.79 -36.14 18.59
C ARG A 129 10.95 -35.42 17.24
N ARG A 130 11.06 -36.17 16.13
CA ARG A 130 11.19 -35.57 14.79
C ARG A 130 9.90 -34.88 14.34
N ILE A 131 8.74 -35.42 14.71
CA ILE A 131 7.44 -34.81 14.40
C ILE A 131 7.30 -33.48 15.16
N ASP A 132 7.66 -33.45 16.45
CA ASP A 132 7.59 -32.24 17.25
C ASP A 132 8.46 -31.11 16.69
N ILE A 133 9.71 -31.42 16.31
CA ILE A 133 10.62 -30.44 15.68
C ILE A 133 10.03 -29.89 14.38
N LYS A 134 9.49 -30.75 13.51
CA LYS A 134 8.85 -30.31 12.26
C LYS A 134 7.65 -29.40 12.51
N ASN A 135 6.86 -29.71 13.53
CA ASN A 135 5.68 -28.91 13.89
C ASN A 135 6.08 -27.53 14.44
N GLU A 136 7.12 -27.44 15.26
CA GLU A 136 7.69 -26.17 15.72
C GLU A 136 8.18 -25.32 14.53
N GLU A 137 9.00 -25.89 13.64
CA GLU A 137 9.48 -25.17 12.45
C GLU A 137 8.36 -24.67 11.54
N LEU A 138 7.28 -25.47 11.37
CA LEU A 138 6.11 -25.07 10.60
C LEU A 138 5.34 -23.95 11.26
N LYS A 139 5.24 -23.96 12.60
CA LYS A 139 4.58 -22.91 13.37
C LYS A 139 5.31 -21.58 13.21
N ASP A 140 6.63 -21.57 13.37
CA ASP A 140 7.46 -20.37 13.22
C ASP A 140 7.38 -19.77 11.80
N LYS A 141 7.42 -20.64 10.78
CA LYS A 141 7.24 -20.22 9.37
C LYS A 141 5.86 -19.62 9.13
N THR A 142 4.81 -20.22 9.69
CA THR A 142 3.43 -19.74 9.53
C THR A 142 3.22 -18.39 10.20
N GLU A 143 3.79 -18.20 11.39
CA GLU A 143 3.70 -16.93 12.14
C GLU A 143 4.44 -15.80 11.42
N THR A 144 5.64 -16.08 10.90
CA THR A 144 6.41 -15.15 10.08
C THR A 144 5.65 -14.77 8.80
N PHE A 145 5.02 -15.73 8.13
CA PHE A 145 4.24 -15.49 6.92
C PHE A 145 3.00 -14.62 7.19
N LYS A 146 2.32 -14.87 8.32
CA LYS A 146 1.16 -14.08 8.76
C LYS A 146 1.54 -12.61 9.00
N LEU A 147 2.65 -12.36 9.69
CA LEU A 147 3.16 -10.99 9.92
C LEU A 147 3.48 -10.26 8.62
N ASN A 148 4.11 -10.95 7.66
CA ASN A 148 4.43 -10.35 6.37
C ASN A 148 3.17 -10.02 5.54
N ILE A 149 2.14 -10.88 5.58
CA ILE A 149 0.86 -10.60 4.93
C ILE A 149 0.20 -9.37 5.56
N GLU A 150 0.16 -9.29 6.88
CA GLU A 150 -0.47 -8.20 7.60
C GLU A 150 0.21 -6.86 7.30
N LYS A 151 1.55 -6.85 7.27
CA LYS A 151 2.33 -5.67 6.85
C LYS A 151 2.02 -5.24 5.41
N THR A 152 2.00 -6.20 4.49
CA THR A 152 1.69 -5.94 3.07
C THR A 152 0.26 -5.39 2.92
N TYR A 153 -0.70 -5.92 3.68
CA TYR A 153 -2.08 -5.44 3.65
C TYR A 153 -2.21 -3.99 4.14
N GLU A 154 -1.54 -3.63 5.24
CA GLU A 154 -1.53 -2.25 5.74
C GLU A 154 -0.84 -1.28 4.76
N GLU A 155 0.25 -1.70 4.10
CA GLU A 155 0.89 -0.92 3.03
C GLU A 155 -0.08 -0.67 1.86
N ILE A 156 -0.73 -1.71 1.34
CA ILE A 156 -1.74 -1.60 0.27
C ILE A 156 -2.89 -0.68 0.68
N LYS A 157 -3.40 -0.81 1.92
CA LYS A 157 -4.49 0.02 2.44
C LYS A 157 -4.09 1.49 2.51
N LYS A 158 -2.85 1.78 2.93
CA LYS A 158 -2.30 3.14 2.96
C LYS A 158 -2.14 3.72 1.55
N GLU A 159 -1.57 2.98 0.62
CA GLU A 159 -1.43 3.40 -0.78
C GLU A 159 -2.80 3.66 -1.43
N ASN A 160 -3.78 2.80 -1.18
CA ASN A 160 -5.12 2.98 -1.72
C ASN A 160 -5.82 4.22 -1.15
N SER A 161 -5.65 4.51 0.14
CA SER A 161 -6.15 5.75 0.75
C SER A 161 -5.53 6.99 0.11
N GLN A 162 -4.21 7.00 -0.09
CA GLN A 162 -3.49 8.09 -0.75
C GLN A 162 -3.90 8.26 -2.21
N SER A 163 -4.13 7.16 -2.93
CA SER A 163 -4.62 7.17 -4.31
C SER A 163 -6.03 7.77 -4.38
N LYS A 164 -6.94 7.36 -3.48
CA LYS A 164 -8.30 7.93 -3.39
C LYS A 164 -8.29 9.43 -3.12
N GLU A 165 -7.45 9.88 -2.20
CA GLU A 165 -7.28 11.30 -1.89
C GLU A 165 -6.72 12.09 -3.08
N SER A 166 -5.74 11.51 -3.79
CA SER A 166 -5.17 12.10 -5.01
C SER A 166 -6.21 12.23 -6.13
N ILE A 167 -7.03 11.21 -6.36
CA ILE A 167 -8.10 11.22 -7.37
C ILE A 167 -9.15 12.29 -7.04
N LEU A 168 -9.57 12.38 -5.77
CA LEU A 168 -10.51 13.41 -5.31
C LEU A 168 -9.93 14.81 -5.52
N THR A 169 -8.65 15.01 -5.17
CA THR A 169 -7.95 16.28 -5.34
C THR A 169 -7.86 16.67 -6.81
N ILE A 170 -7.42 15.76 -7.69
CA ILE A 170 -7.36 16.00 -9.14
C ILE A 170 -8.74 16.34 -9.69
N SER A 171 -9.77 15.62 -9.26
CA SER A 171 -11.16 15.87 -9.69
C SER A 171 -11.65 17.27 -9.26
N SER A 172 -11.32 17.70 -8.03
CA SER A 172 -11.63 19.06 -7.55
C SER A 172 -10.87 20.16 -8.32
N LEU A 173 -9.63 19.88 -8.70
CA LEU A 173 -8.80 20.78 -9.52
C LEU A 173 -9.36 20.93 -10.93
N VAL A 174 -9.77 19.83 -11.56
CA VAL A 174 -10.43 19.84 -12.88
C VAL A 174 -11.76 20.60 -12.81
N PHE A 175 -12.55 20.38 -11.76
CA PHE A 175 -13.79 21.13 -11.54
C PHE A 175 -13.53 22.64 -11.40
N THR A 176 -12.51 23.02 -10.63
CA THR A 176 -12.09 24.42 -10.48
C THR A 176 -11.67 25.05 -11.81
N ALA A 177 -10.92 24.33 -12.64
CA ALA A 177 -10.54 24.79 -13.98
C ALA A 177 -11.78 25.03 -14.85
N PHE A 178 -12.76 24.12 -14.79
CA PHE A 178 -14.02 24.27 -15.51
C PHE A 178 -14.81 25.50 -15.04
N THR A 179 -14.91 25.73 -13.72
CA THR A 179 -15.55 26.94 -13.16
C THR A 179 -14.84 28.22 -13.60
N LEU A 180 -13.50 28.24 -13.63
CA LEU A 180 -12.75 29.40 -14.12
C LEU A 180 -13.04 29.70 -15.60
N ILE A 181 -13.13 28.68 -16.44
CA ILE A 181 -13.52 28.83 -17.86
C ILE A 181 -14.95 29.38 -17.96
N GLN A 182 -15.89 28.87 -17.18
CA GLN A 182 -17.28 29.36 -17.17
C GLN A 182 -17.39 30.82 -16.72
N LEU A 183 -16.67 31.20 -15.67
CA LEU A 183 -16.62 32.59 -15.19
C LEU A 183 -16.05 33.53 -16.26
N ASN A 184 -15.02 33.09 -16.98
CA ASN A 184 -14.46 33.86 -18.10
C ASN A 184 -15.50 34.07 -19.22
N PHE A 185 -16.21 33.01 -19.64
CA PHE A 185 -17.27 33.13 -20.64
C PHE A 185 -18.43 34.04 -20.19
N SER A 186 -18.83 33.95 -18.92
CA SER A 186 -19.88 34.81 -18.36
C SER A 186 -19.45 36.29 -18.35
N ALA A 187 -18.23 36.57 -17.90
CA ALA A 187 -17.70 37.93 -17.92
C ALA A 187 -17.57 38.50 -19.34
N PHE A 188 -17.23 37.66 -20.32
CA PHE A 188 -17.21 38.05 -21.73
C PHE A 188 -18.61 38.41 -22.25
N GLN A 189 -19.63 37.59 -21.96
CA GLN A 189 -21.00 37.87 -22.38
C GLN A 189 -21.55 39.17 -21.79
N ASN A 190 -21.20 39.46 -20.53
CA ASN A 190 -21.58 40.68 -19.82
C ASN A 190 -20.75 41.91 -20.21
N SER A 191 -19.76 41.77 -21.09
CA SER A 191 -18.89 42.88 -21.49
C SER A 191 -19.47 43.79 -22.58
N LYS A 192 -20.67 43.48 -23.08
CA LYS A 192 -21.30 44.14 -24.24
C LYS A 192 -21.63 45.61 -24.06
N ASP A 193 -21.63 46.12 -22.84
CA ASP A 193 -22.00 47.52 -22.55
C ASP A 193 -20.79 48.43 -22.28
N TYR A 194 -19.59 47.87 -22.19
CA TYR A 194 -18.37 48.67 -21.97
C TYR A 194 -17.89 49.37 -23.24
N TYR A 195 -17.11 50.44 -23.10
CA TYR A 195 -16.38 51.05 -24.21
C TYR A 195 -15.34 50.08 -24.79
N VAL A 196 -14.96 50.28 -26.06
CA VAL A 196 -14.04 49.38 -26.78
C VAL A 196 -12.72 49.16 -26.02
N LEU A 197 -12.14 50.22 -25.48
CA LEU A 197 -10.86 50.14 -24.74
C LEU A 197 -11.02 49.40 -23.40
N ASP A 198 -12.14 49.59 -22.72
CA ASP A 198 -12.48 48.87 -21.49
C ASP A 198 -12.75 47.38 -21.75
N ARG A 199 -13.37 47.03 -22.89
CA ARG A 199 -13.52 45.63 -23.31
C ARG A 199 -12.19 44.96 -23.59
N ILE A 200 -11.24 45.67 -24.22
CA ILE A 200 -9.90 45.12 -24.49
C ILE A 200 -9.16 44.89 -23.17
N ILE A 201 -9.24 45.82 -22.21
CA ILE A 201 -8.66 45.66 -20.87
C ILE A 201 -9.30 44.47 -20.13
N LEU A 202 -10.63 44.38 -20.14
CA LEU A 202 -11.37 43.30 -19.49
C LEU A 202 -11.03 41.93 -20.12
N PHE A 203 -11.02 41.86 -21.45
CA PHE A 203 -10.72 40.64 -22.21
C PHE A 203 -9.29 40.17 -22.00
N SER A 204 -8.31 41.07 -22.07
CA SER A 204 -6.91 40.71 -21.87
C SER A 204 -6.62 40.35 -20.42
N GLY A 205 -7.19 41.07 -19.44
CA GLY A 205 -7.02 40.78 -18.02
C GLY A 205 -7.63 39.45 -17.57
N ILE A 206 -8.88 39.17 -17.95
CA ILE A 206 -9.57 37.92 -17.55
C ILE A 206 -8.94 36.71 -18.24
N ASN A 207 -8.49 36.82 -19.49
CA ASN A 207 -7.78 35.74 -20.18
C ASN A 207 -6.37 35.52 -19.63
N LEU A 208 -5.66 36.56 -19.20
CA LEU A 208 -4.40 36.43 -18.48
C LEU A 208 -4.59 35.66 -17.16
N PHE A 209 -5.62 36.03 -16.40
CA PHE A 209 -5.96 35.35 -15.14
C PHE A 209 -6.37 33.89 -15.38
N LEU A 210 -7.13 33.61 -16.44
CA LEU A 210 -7.51 32.25 -16.82
C LEU A 210 -6.29 31.39 -17.15
N LEU A 211 -5.36 31.91 -17.97
CA LEU A 211 -4.15 31.16 -18.34
C LEU A 211 -3.25 30.87 -17.14
N LEU A 212 -3.10 31.85 -16.24
CA LEU A 212 -2.37 31.66 -14.98
C LEU A 212 -3.07 30.63 -14.08
N GLY A 213 -4.39 30.72 -13.93
CA GLY A 213 -5.18 29.78 -13.13
C GLY A 213 -5.09 28.35 -13.66
N ILE A 214 -5.26 28.16 -14.97
CA ILE A 214 -5.10 26.84 -15.62
C ILE A 214 -3.66 26.33 -15.48
N TYR A 215 -2.65 27.19 -15.63
CA TYR A 215 -1.25 26.82 -15.44
C TYR A 215 -0.98 26.32 -14.02
N CYS A 216 -1.46 27.02 -12.99
CA CYS A 216 -1.33 26.61 -11.60
C CYS A 216 -2.02 25.26 -11.34
N ILE A 217 -3.23 25.07 -11.86
CA ILE A 217 -3.98 23.81 -11.73
C ILE A 217 -3.24 22.64 -12.40
N LEU A 218 -2.75 22.83 -13.63
CA LEU A 218 -1.96 21.81 -14.33
C LEU A 218 -0.66 21.48 -13.58
N SER A 219 0.01 22.49 -13.01
CA SER A 219 1.19 22.29 -12.19
C SER A 219 0.89 21.50 -10.91
N MET A 220 -0.25 21.75 -10.27
CA MET A 220 -0.69 20.97 -9.10
C MET A 220 -1.02 19.53 -9.48
N ILE A 221 -1.78 19.29 -10.55
CA ILE A 221 -2.10 17.93 -11.04
C ILE A 221 -0.81 17.16 -11.35
N LYS A 222 0.19 17.82 -11.97
CA LYS A 222 1.51 17.23 -12.22
C LYS A 222 2.24 16.79 -10.95
N SER A 223 2.07 17.50 -9.83
CA SER A 223 2.69 17.07 -8.56
C SER A 223 2.05 15.81 -7.97
N PHE A 224 0.81 15.48 -8.36
CA PHE A 224 0.09 14.29 -7.88
C PHE A 224 0.28 13.08 -8.80
N VAL A 225 0.31 13.32 -10.11
CA VAL A 225 0.53 12.25 -11.07
C VAL A 225 2.02 12.28 -11.40
N ASP A 226 2.78 11.35 -10.83
CA ASP A 226 4.24 11.19 -10.99
C ASP A 226 4.59 10.74 -12.42
N ILE A 227 4.08 11.46 -13.42
CA ILE A 227 4.19 11.13 -14.82
C ILE A 227 5.60 11.53 -15.25
N LYS A 228 6.47 10.54 -15.44
CA LYS A 228 7.65 10.64 -16.31
C LYS A 228 7.18 10.76 -17.78
N THR A 229 6.35 11.74 -18.09
CA THR A 229 6.00 12.05 -19.47
C THR A 229 7.22 12.65 -20.12
N SER A 230 7.46 12.29 -21.38
CA SER A 230 8.63 12.77 -22.12
C SER A 230 8.72 14.30 -22.03
N ASN A 231 9.76 14.77 -21.34
CA ASN A 231 10.04 16.19 -21.06
C ASN A 231 9.90 17.10 -22.30
N ASP A 232 10.03 16.52 -23.49
CA ASP A 232 10.14 17.21 -24.76
C ASP A 232 8.80 17.73 -25.35
N LYS A 233 7.65 17.09 -25.06
CA LYS A 233 6.33 17.58 -25.54
C LYS A 233 5.68 18.55 -24.54
N GLU A 234 5.88 18.29 -23.26
CA GLU A 234 5.28 19.06 -22.16
C GLU A 234 5.96 20.42 -22.00
N GLY A 235 7.30 20.47 -22.05
CA GLY A 235 8.06 21.73 -22.03
C GLY A 235 7.71 22.66 -23.19
N LYS A 236 7.37 22.09 -24.36
CA LYS A 236 6.89 22.86 -25.53
C LYS A 236 5.50 23.45 -25.29
N LEU A 237 4.59 22.73 -24.63
CA LEU A 237 3.26 23.25 -24.27
C LEU A 237 3.35 24.36 -23.22
N PHE A 238 4.12 24.14 -22.15
CA PHE A 238 4.34 25.16 -21.13
C PHE A 238 5.05 26.40 -21.67
N GLY A 239 6.05 26.22 -22.54
CA GLY A 239 6.70 27.34 -23.23
C GLY A 239 5.74 28.16 -24.09
N LYS A 240 4.81 27.50 -24.81
CA LYS A 240 3.77 28.20 -25.58
C LYS A 240 2.81 28.98 -24.68
N ILE A 241 2.38 28.41 -23.56
CA ILE A 241 1.50 29.10 -22.59
C ILE A 241 2.19 30.36 -22.04
N ILE A 242 3.49 30.29 -21.73
CA ILE A 242 4.27 31.45 -21.24
C ILE A 242 4.32 32.55 -22.31
N ILE A 243 4.61 32.21 -23.57
CA ILE A 243 4.66 33.19 -24.66
C ILE A 243 3.30 33.87 -24.87
N ILE A 244 2.21 33.09 -24.86
CA ILE A 244 0.85 33.63 -25.02
C ILE A 244 0.49 34.54 -23.83
N SER A 245 0.86 34.13 -22.61
CA SER A 245 0.63 34.94 -21.41
C SER A 245 1.39 36.25 -21.45
N PHE A 246 2.64 36.23 -21.93
CA PHE A 246 3.44 37.44 -22.12
C PHE A 246 2.83 38.40 -23.15
N LEU A 247 2.34 37.88 -24.28
CA LEU A 247 1.63 38.65 -25.29
C LEU A 247 0.37 39.32 -24.73
N LEU A 248 -0.45 38.58 -23.98
CA LEU A 248 -1.65 39.12 -23.33
C LEU A 248 -1.31 40.15 -22.25
N ALA A 249 -0.26 39.94 -21.47
CA ALA A 249 0.22 40.89 -20.48
C ALA A 249 0.69 42.20 -21.13
N ALA A 250 1.39 42.12 -22.27
CA ALA A 250 1.81 43.29 -23.03
C ALA A 250 0.61 44.09 -23.58
N ILE A 251 -0.38 43.39 -24.16
CA ILE A 251 -1.63 44.02 -24.63
C ILE A 251 -2.37 44.68 -23.48
N PHE A 252 -2.49 44.00 -22.34
CA PHE A 252 -3.15 44.52 -21.14
C PHE A 252 -2.44 45.76 -20.58
N GLY A 253 -1.12 45.69 -20.40
CA GLY A 253 -0.32 46.81 -19.90
C GLY A 253 -0.35 48.03 -20.83
N PHE A 254 -0.27 47.81 -22.14
CA PHE A 254 -0.40 48.88 -23.12
C PHE A 254 -1.81 49.50 -23.12
N SER A 255 -2.86 48.70 -22.95
CA SER A 255 -4.23 49.20 -22.89
C SER A 255 -4.48 50.05 -21.65
N LEU A 256 -3.96 49.62 -20.49
CA LEU A 256 -4.01 50.40 -19.26
C LEU A 256 -3.27 51.74 -19.40
N PHE A 257 -2.08 51.72 -20.01
CA PHE A 257 -1.31 52.93 -20.27
C PHE A 257 -2.07 53.93 -21.17
N GLN A 258 -2.72 53.45 -22.23
CA GLN A 258 -3.55 54.30 -23.08
C GLN A 258 -4.74 54.89 -22.33
N LYS A 259 -5.43 54.10 -21.49
CA LYS A 259 -6.54 54.59 -20.65
C LYS A 259 -6.09 55.70 -19.69
N GLY A 260 -4.96 55.49 -19.01
CA GLY A 260 -4.40 56.51 -18.12
C GLY A 260 -4.01 57.79 -18.85
N LYS A 261 -3.55 57.70 -20.10
CA LYS A 261 -3.24 58.88 -20.93
C LYS A 261 -4.50 59.62 -21.37
N SER A 262 -5.57 58.91 -21.77
CA SER A 262 -6.82 59.54 -22.20
C SER A 262 -7.51 60.25 -21.03
N GLU A 263 -7.57 59.63 -19.84
CA GLU A 263 -8.14 60.24 -18.64
C GLU A 263 -7.39 61.52 -18.22
N ASN A 264 -6.06 61.50 -18.30
CA ASN A 264 -5.25 62.70 -18.03
C ASN A 264 -5.48 63.81 -19.06
N LEU A 265 -5.64 63.47 -20.34
CA LEU A 265 -5.99 64.45 -21.37
C LEU A 265 -7.35 65.07 -21.06
N TYR A 266 -8.40 64.27 -20.85
CA TYR A 266 -9.74 64.78 -20.51
C TYR A 266 -9.74 65.68 -19.27
N LYS A 267 -9.01 65.28 -18.21
CA LYS A 267 -8.89 66.09 -16.99
C LYS A 267 -8.24 67.44 -17.27
N ASN A 268 -7.16 67.46 -18.06
CA ASN A 268 -6.47 68.69 -18.44
C ASN A 268 -7.34 69.58 -19.33
N THR A 269 -8.08 69.00 -20.28
CA THR A 269 -9.00 69.77 -21.15
C THR A 269 -10.12 70.39 -20.33
N ASN A 270 -10.71 69.65 -19.37
CA ASN A 270 -11.78 70.18 -18.51
C ASN A 270 -11.28 71.34 -17.63
N ILE A 271 -10.08 71.22 -17.04
CA ILE A 271 -9.47 72.32 -16.26
C ILE A 271 -9.25 73.57 -17.14
N MET A 272 -8.82 73.37 -18.40
CA MET A 272 -8.63 74.48 -19.33
C MET A 272 -9.96 75.13 -19.74
N ILE A 273 -11.01 74.34 -19.99
CA ILE A 273 -12.35 74.85 -20.30
C ILE A 273 -12.90 75.65 -19.12
N GLU A 274 -12.81 75.13 -17.90
CA GLU A 274 -13.29 75.81 -16.69
C GLU A 274 -12.56 77.15 -16.47
N LYS A 275 -11.24 77.19 -16.75
CA LYS A 275 -10.46 78.43 -16.71
C LYS A 275 -10.94 79.45 -17.76
N ILE A 276 -11.17 79.01 -19.00
CA ILE A 276 -11.68 79.87 -20.09
C ILE A 276 -13.08 80.39 -19.78
N GLU A 277 -13.95 79.55 -19.21
CA GLU A 277 -15.30 79.96 -18.80
C GLU A 277 -15.25 81.06 -17.73
N LYS A 278 -14.36 80.93 -16.75
CA LYS A 278 -14.16 81.95 -15.72
C LYS A 278 -13.62 83.27 -16.30
N GLU A 279 -12.60 83.21 -17.16
CA GLU A 279 -12.05 84.40 -17.83
C GLU A 279 -13.11 85.09 -18.70
N ASN A 280 -13.92 84.32 -19.43
CA ASN A 280 -15.03 84.85 -20.22
C ASN A 280 -16.10 85.53 -19.35
N LYS A 281 -16.38 84.99 -18.16
CA LYS A 281 -17.32 85.61 -17.21
C LYS A 281 -16.80 86.95 -16.71
N GLU A 282 -15.53 87.01 -16.30
CA GLU A 282 -14.89 88.26 -15.84
C GLU A 282 -14.84 89.31 -16.95
N LEU A 283 -14.57 88.91 -18.21
CA LEU A 283 -14.61 89.80 -19.36
C LEU A 283 -16.02 90.33 -19.64
N ARG A 284 -17.05 89.50 -19.54
CA ARG A 284 -18.45 89.93 -19.70
C ARG A 284 -18.86 90.96 -18.65
N GLU A 285 -18.46 90.77 -17.39
CA GLU A 285 -18.70 91.73 -16.32
C GLU A 285 -17.98 93.06 -16.59
N LYS A 286 -16.72 93.01 -17.04
CA LYS A 286 -15.97 94.23 -17.45
C LYS A 286 -16.64 94.95 -18.61
N ILE A 287 -17.05 94.25 -19.66
CA ILE A 287 -17.74 94.84 -20.81
C ILE A 287 -19.02 95.54 -20.36
N SER A 288 -19.85 94.88 -19.53
CA SER A 288 -21.07 95.47 -19.00
C SER A 288 -20.79 96.73 -18.17
N SER A 289 -19.75 96.71 -17.33
CA SER A 289 -19.35 97.90 -16.55
C SER A 289 -18.89 99.07 -17.44
N LEU A 290 -18.15 98.79 -18.52
CA LEU A 290 -17.70 99.78 -19.49
C LEU A 290 -18.85 100.33 -20.32
N GLU A 291 -19.82 99.51 -20.71
CA GLU A 291 -21.04 99.95 -21.41
C GLU A 291 -21.83 100.95 -20.57
N ILE A 292 -21.96 100.71 -19.27
CA ILE A 292 -22.59 101.65 -18.33
C ILE A 292 -21.80 102.97 -18.28
N GLN A 293 -20.47 102.91 -18.16
CA GLN A 293 -19.63 104.11 -18.15
C GLN A 293 -19.75 104.92 -19.44
N VAL A 294 -19.68 104.27 -20.60
CA VAL A 294 -19.85 104.92 -21.91
C VAL A 294 -21.22 105.58 -22.03
N THR A 295 -22.27 104.92 -21.54
CA THR A 295 -23.62 105.49 -21.53
C THR A 295 -23.69 106.75 -20.65
N ASN A 296 -23.07 106.73 -19.48
CA ASN A 296 -22.98 107.90 -18.60
C ASN A 296 -22.19 109.04 -19.23
N TYR A 297 -21.04 108.76 -19.86
CA TYR A 297 -20.27 109.78 -20.58
C TYR A 297 -21.04 110.39 -21.74
N LYS A 298 -21.78 109.58 -22.52
CA LYS A 298 -22.67 110.09 -23.56
C LYS A 298 -23.73 111.04 -23.01
N LYS A 299 -24.33 110.70 -21.85
CA LYS A 299 -25.31 111.56 -21.19
C LYS A 299 -24.68 112.88 -20.71
N GLN A 300 -23.49 112.81 -20.10
CA GLN A 300 -22.75 114.01 -19.67
C GLN A 300 -22.37 114.90 -20.86
N HIS A 301 -21.90 114.31 -21.96
CA HIS A 301 -21.60 115.04 -23.18
C HIS A 301 -22.83 115.76 -23.72
N PHE A 302 -23.98 115.08 -23.79
CA PHE A 302 -25.24 115.68 -24.23
C PHE A 302 -25.67 116.85 -23.35
N LEU A 303 -25.55 116.72 -22.02
CA LEU A 303 -25.85 117.80 -21.08
C LEU A 303 -24.91 118.99 -21.29
N LEU A 304 -23.60 118.75 -21.39
CA LEU A 304 -22.60 119.80 -21.61
C LEU A 304 -22.80 120.52 -22.95
N GLU A 305 -23.13 119.78 -24.01
CA GLU A 305 -23.43 120.34 -25.33
C GLU A 305 -24.66 121.25 -25.26
N ASN A 306 -25.70 120.85 -24.53
CA ASN A 306 -26.88 121.66 -24.31
C ASN A 306 -26.59 122.91 -23.44
N ASP A 307 -25.80 122.76 -22.38
CA ASP A 307 -25.35 123.88 -21.53
C ASP A 307 -24.51 124.89 -22.34
N PHE A 308 -23.64 124.39 -23.23
CA PHE A 308 -22.84 125.23 -24.11
C PHE A 308 -23.71 125.99 -25.12
N LEU A 309 -24.71 125.34 -25.70
CA LEU A 309 -25.69 125.97 -26.60
C LEU A 309 -26.49 127.07 -25.87
N ASN A 310 -26.98 126.78 -24.66
CA ASN A 310 -27.68 127.75 -23.83
C ASN A 310 -26.79 128.96 -23.49
N TYR A 311 -25.54 128.72 -23.07
CA TYR A 311 -24.59 129.79 -22.77
C TYR A 311 -24.27 130.66 -23.99
N LYS A 312 -24.13 130.04 -25.17
CA LYS A 312 -23.93 130.74 -26.43
C LYS A 312 -25.12 131.65 -26.77
N GLU A 313 -26.35 131.18 -26.57
CA GLU A 313 -27.55 131.99 -26.74
C GLU A 313 -27.64 133.15 -25.73
N GLU A 314 -27.30 132.92 -24.46
CA GLU A 314 -27.28 133.98 -23.43
C GLU A 314 -26.24 135.06 -23.74
N MET A 315 -25.05 134.70 -24.24
CA MET A 315 -24.03 135.66 -24.64
C MET A 315 -24.46 136.51 -25.84
N LEU A 316 -25.14 135.90 -26.82
CA LEU A 316 -25.72 136.63 -27.95
C LEU A 316 -26.77 137.66 -27.50
N LYS A 317 -27.60 137.32 -26.49
CA LYS A 317 -28.58 138.27 -25.93
C LYS A 317 -27.93 139.41 -25.14
N LYS A 318 -26.82 139.17 -24.44
CA LYS A 318 -26.08 140.21 -23.70
C LYS A 318 -25.33 141.20 -24.58
N ASP A 319 -24.93 140.79 -25.78
CA ASP A 319 -24.29 141.68 -26.76
C ASP A 319 -25.32 142.60 -27.45
N ASP A 320 -26.60 142.19 -27.54
CA ASP A 320 -27.68 143.05 -28.04
C ASP A 320 -28.13 144.11 -27.00
N ASP A 321 -28.03 143.82 -25.70
CA ASP A 321 -28.32 144.78 -24.61
C ASP A 321 -27.20 145.82 -24.36
N LYS A 322 -26.06 145.72 -25.06
CA LYS A 322 -24.91 146.66 -24.98
C LYS A 322 -24.72 147.53 -26.23
N LYS A 323 -25.72 147.57 -27.13
CA LYS A 323 -25.89 148.69 -28.08
C LYS A 323 -26.58 149.87 -27.40
#